data_AF-A0A0U5H9Q9-F1
#
_entry.id   AF-A0A0U5H9Q9-F1
#
_cell.length_a   1.000
_cell.length_b   1.000
_cell.length_c   1.000
_cell.angle_alpha   90.00
_cell.angle_beta   90.00
_cell.angle_gamma   90.00
#
_symmetry.space_group_name_H-M   'P 1'
#
loop_
_entity.id
_entity.type
_entity.pdbx_description
1 polymer ?
#
loop_
_entity_poly.entity_id
_entity_poly.type
_entity_poly.pdbx_seq_one_letter_code
_entity_poly.pdbx_strand_id
1 'polypeptide(L)' 'MGRYGNLDYPTLAKRSTLTSFVLFAVGALGLALTGSSLPGWEQALLFDAEVAGVLGILLCPLVFGIVLPLTE' A
#
# COMPACT_ATOMS: atom_id res chain seq x y z
N MET A 1 8.81 23.69 25.24
CA MET A 1 9.00 22.26 24.93
C MET A 1 8.27 21.94 23.63
N GLY A 2 9.02 21.76 22.53
CA GLY A 2 8.50 21.64 21.16
C GLY A 2 7.72 20.34 20.94
N ARG A 3 6.57 20.46 20.28
CA ARG A 3 5.57 19.40 20.06
C ARG A 3 5.96 18.50 18.87
N TYR A 4 7.17 17.95 18.90
CA TYR A 4 7.69 16.96 17.93
C TYR A 4 7.75 15.54 18.51
N GLY A 5 7.10 15.30 19.66
CA GLY A 5 7.38 14.14 20.51
C GLY A 5 6.60 12.85 20.24
N ASN A 6 5.72 12.74 19.23
CA ASN A 6 5.05 11.46 18.98
C ASN A 6 4.34 11.39 17.61
N LEU A 7 5.04 11.59 16.50
CA LEU A 7 4.55 10.95 15.29
C LEU A 7 4.81 9.46 15.49
N ASP A 8 3.76 8.67 15.72
CA ASP A 8 3.90 7.22 15.80
C ASP A 8 4.27 6.68 14.40
N TYR A 9 5.53 6.88 14.00
CA TYR A 9 6.14 6.29 12.82
C TYR A 9 5.82 4.78 12.69
N PRO A 10 5.81 3.99 13.79
CA PRO A 10 5.38 2.59 13.74
C PRO A 10 3.91 2.43 13.36
N THR A 11 3.03 3.30 13.85
CA THR A 11 1.58 3.23 13.56
C THR A 11 1.28 3.70 12.13
N LEU A 12 1.99 4.74 11.66
CA LEU A 12 1.87 5.24 10.30
C LEU A 12 2.40 4.24 9.27
N ALA A 13 3.54 3.59 9.55
CA ALA A 13 4.07 2.49 8.75
C ALA A 13 3.09 1.30 8.71
N LYS A 14 2.55 0.88 9.85
CA LYS A 14 1.56 -0.23 9.89
C LYS A 14 0.30 0.09 9.09
N ARG A 15 -0.26 1.29 9.25
CA ARG A 15 -1.50 1.69 8.56
C ARG A 15 -1.27 1.81 7.05
N SER A 16 -0.17 2.42 6.63
CA SER A 16 0.17 2.52 5.20
C SER A 16 0.40 1.15 4.57
N THR A 17 1.19 0.27 5.20
CA THR A 17 1.38 -1.10 4.72
C THR A 17 0.06 -1.89 4.67
N LEU A 18 -0.81 -1.74 5.68
CA LEU A 18 -2.12 -2.40 5.70
C LEU A 18 -3.02 -1.86 4.58
N THR A 19 -3.04 -0.55 4.34
CA THR A 19 -3.77 0.04 3.21
C THR A 19 -3.25 -0.49 1.87
N SER A 20 -1.93 -0.57 1.67
CA SER A 20 -1.35 -1.16 0.46
C SER A 20 -1.67 -2.64 0.32
N PHE A 21 -1.72 -3.39 1.42
CA PHE A 21 -2.14 -4.78 1.43
C PHE A 21 -3.61 -4.96 1.03
N VAL A 22 -4.51 -4.11 1.53
CA VAL A 22 -5.92 -4.14 1.12
C VAL A 22 -6.05 -3.82 -0.37
N LEU A 23 -5.31 -2.82 -0.87
CA LEU A 23 -5.30 -2.48 -2.29
C LEU A 23 -4.83 -3.68 -3.15
N PHE A 24 -3.73 -4.31 -2.75
CA PHE A 24 -3.23 -5.54 -3.39
C PHE A 24 -4.27 -6.66 -3.37
N ALA A 25 -4.86 -6.93 -2.21
CA ALA A 25 -5.85 -8.00 -2.05
C ALA A 25 -7.08 -7.76 -2.93
N VAL A 26 -7.55 -6.52 -3.05
CA VAL A 26 -8.68 -6.16 -3.93
C VAL A 26 -8.31 -6.36 -5.41
N GLY A 27 -7.12 -5.94 -5.84
CA GLY A 27 -6.64 -6.17 -7.20
C GLY A 27 -6.53 -7.66 -7.54
N ALA A 28 -5.84 -8.42 -6.68
CA ALA A 28 -5.60 -9.85 -6.87
C ALA A 28 -6.89 -10.68 -6.81
N LEU A 29 -7.76 -10.44 -5.81
CA LEU A 29 -9.04 -11.13 -5.71
C LEU A 29 -10.00 -10.71 -6.83
N GLY A 30 -10.00 -9.44 -7.21
CA GLY A 30 -10.75 -8.94 -8.35
C GLY A 30 -10.38 -9.71 -9.62
N LEU A 31 -9.09 -9.71 -9.99
CA LEU A 31 -8.60 -10.43 -11.16
C LEU A 31 -8.87 -11.95 -11.09
N ALA A 32 -8.68 -12.57 -9.93
CA ALA A 32 -8.89 -14.00 -9.76
C ALA A 32 -10.37 -14.41 -9.87
N LEU A 33 -11.28 -13.59 -9.36
CA LEU A 33 -12.72 -13.87 -9.36
C LEU A 33 -13.39 -13.46 -10.67
N THR A 34 -12.89 -12.40 -11.32
CA THR A 34 -13.57 -11.82 -12.47
C THR A 34 -12.89 -12.10 -13.81
N GLY A 35 -11.61 -12.48 -13.82
CA GLY A 35 -10.89 -12.99 -14.99
C GLY A 35 -11.14 -12.21 -16.27
N SER A 36 -11.49 -12.92 -17.35
CA SER A 36 -11.81 -12.37 -18.68
C SER A 36 -13.26 -11.94 -18.85
N SER A 37 -14.07 -11.92 -17.79
CA SER A 37 -15.47 -11.49 -17.87
C SER A 37 -15.63 -9.97 -17.91
N LEU A 38 -14.59 -9.20 -17.57
CA LEU A 38 -14.62 -7.74 -17.58
C LEU A 38 -13.97 -7.18 -18.85
N PRO A 39 -14.46 -6.03 -19.36
CA PRO A 39 -13.74 -5.27 -20.37
C PRO A 39 -12.30 -4.94 -19.96
N GLY A 40 -11.39 -4.94 -20.93
CA GLY A 40 -9.94 -4.91 -20.66
C GLY A 40 -9.43 -3.69 -19.88
N TRP A 41 -10.17 -2.57 -19.87
CA TRP A 41 -9.81 -1.39 -19.08
C TRP A 41 -10.05 -1.60 -17.56
N GLU A 42 -11.08 -2.37 -17.17
CA GLU A 42 -11.31 -2.71 -15.77
C GLU A 42 -10.26 -3.72 -15.28
N GLN A 43 -9.90 -4.66 -16.16
CA GLN A 43 -8.83 -5.62 -15.87
C GLN A 43 -7.47 -4.90 -15.68
N ALA A 44 -7.19 -3.88 -16.50
CA ALA A 44 -6.00 -3.05 -16.33
C ALA A 44 -6.02 -2.27 -15.00
N LEU A 45 -7.16 -1.68 -14.61
CA LEU A 45 -7.29 -1.01 -13.31
C LEU A 45 -7.06 -1.94 -12.11
N LEU A 46 -7.61 -3.16 -12.16
CA LEU A 46 -7.40 -4.15 -11.10
C LEU A 46 -5.94 -4.60 -11.03
N PHE A 47 -5.30 -4.76 -12.19
CA PHE A 47 -3.88 -5.06 -12.28
C PHE A 47 -3.00 -3.91 -11.75
N ASP A 48 -3.29 -2.67 -12.12
CA ASP A 48 -2.59 -1.49 -11.61
C ASP A 48 -2.75 -1.38 -10.08
N ALA A 49 -3.93 -1.67 -9.54
CA ALA A 49 -4.18 -1.71 -8.09
C ALA A 49 -3.38 -2.82 -7.40
N GLU A 50 -3.28 -4.00 -8.01
CA GLU A 50 -2.43 -5.09 -7.51
C GLU A 50 -0.96 -4.65 -7.45
N VAL A 51 -0.43 -4.13 -8.56
CA VAL A 51 0.97 -3.68 -8.66
C VAL A 51 1.26 -2.54 -7.68
N ALA A 52 0.39 -1.54 -7.60
CA ALA A 52 0.53 -0.43 -6.65
C ALA A 52 0.48 -0.92 -5.19
N GLY A 53 -0.34 -1.94 -4.90
CA GLY A 53 -0.43 -2.56 -3.59
C GLY A 53 0.86 -3.28 -3.21
N VAL A 54 1.44 -4.08 -4.12
CA VAL A 54 2.76 -4.74 -3.92
C VAL A 54 3.86 -3.72 -3.69
N LEU A 55 3.95 -2.70 -4.54
CA LEU A 55 4.94 -1.62 -4.40
C LEU A 55 4.76 -0.89 -3.07
N GLY A 56 3.52 -0.61 -2.67
CA GLY A 56 3.21 0.01 -1.39
C GLY A 56 3.63 -0.85 -0.19
N ILE A 57 3.39 -2.17 -0.22
CA ILE A 57 3.80 -3.08 0.87
C ILE A 57 5.32 -3.06 1.06
N LEU A 58 6.10 -2.93 -0.01
CA LEU A 58 7.56 -2.90 0.05
C LEU A 58 8.08 -1.51 0.43
N LEU A 59 7.55 -0.45 -0.19
CA LEU A 59 8.06 0.91 -0.06
C LEU A 59 7.54 1.62 1.20
N CYS A 60 6.29 1.42 1.61
CA CYS A 60 5.73 2.08 2.79
C CYS A 60 6.47 1.78 4.10
N PRO A 61 6.75 0.52 4.48
CA PRO A 61 7.49 0.25 5.72
C PRO A 61 8.94 0.75 5.64
N LEU A 62 9.52 0.78 4.43
CA LEU A 62 10.88 1.27 4.23
C LEU A 62 10.95 2.80 4.38
N VAL A 63 10.01 3.54 3.78
CA VAL A 63 9.97 5.00 3.89
C VAL A 63 9.52 5.45 5.28
N PHE A 64 8.40 4.94 5.78
CA PHE A 64 7.81 5.38 7.05
C PHE A 64 8.44 4.74 8.29
N GLY A 65 8.97 3.52 8.17
CA GLY A 65 9.58 2.80 9.27
C GLY A 65 11.09 2.98 9.40
N ILE A 66 11.79 3.34 8.31
CA ILE A 66 13.26 3.45 8.29
C ILE A 66 13.72 4.84 7.86
N VAL A 67 13.35 5.31 6.67
CA VAL A 67 13.90 6.56 6.12
C VAL A 67 13.49 7.77 6.95
N LEU A 68 12.19 7.96 7.21
CA LEU A 68 11.70 9.14 7.93
C LEU A 68 12.25 9.27 9.37
N PRO A 69 12.29 8.20 10.18
CA PRO A 69 12.93 8.25 11.51
C PRO A 69 14.44 8.53 11.49
N LEU A 70 15.14 8.26 10.38
CA LEU A 70 16.59 8.50 10.26
C LEU A 70 16.91 9.90 9.70
N THR A 71 15.95 10.57 9.09
CA THR A 71 16.11 11.93 8.53
C THR A 71 15.71 13.05 9.50
N GLU A 72 15.02 12.72 10.58
CA GLU A 72 14.76 13.61 11.72
C GLU A 72 15.79 13.42 12.84
#